data_AF-A0A836RHP8-F1
#
_entry.id   AF-A0A836RHP8-F1
#
_cell.length_a   1.000
_cell.length_b   1.000
_cell.length_c   1.000
_cell.angle_alpha   90.00
_cell.angle_beta   90.00
_cell.angle_gamma   90.00
#
_symmetry.space_group_name_H-M   'P 1'
#
loop_
_entity.id
_entity.type
_entity.pdbx_description
1 polymer ?
#
loop_
_entity_poly.entity_id
_entity_poly.type
_entity_poly.pdbx_seq_one_letter_code
_entity_poly.pdbx_strand_id
1 'polypeptide(L)'
;MTVTKRVKASEKQAICRQIVSTLKKRYQGTPPKNERPVLETMLYAICLEDASFEQAEAAYERYFSDFFDLNELRVSSISELEPIFDGMPRPEWKALRVRTLLNEIFERHYAFECELLRRKT
;
A
#
# COMPACT_ATOMS: atom_id res chain seq x y z
N MET A 1 4.52 -34.84 -23.70
CA MET A 1 3.43 -34.05 -23.09
C MET A 1 3.42 -34.31 -21.58
N THR A 2 3.94 -33.39 -20.78
CA THR A 2 3.99 -33.55 -19.32
C THR A 2 2.61 -33.22 -18.75
N VAL A 3 1.88 -34.24 -18.31
CA VAL A 3 0.61 -34.08 -17.60
C VAL A 3 0.89 -33.27 -16.34
N THR A 4 0.46 -32.02 -16.29
CA THR A 4 0.60 -31.17 -15.10
C THR A 4 -0.29 -31.77 -14.02
N LYS A 5 0.32 -32.46 -13.04
CA LYS A 5 -0.41 -33.01 -11.89
C LYS A 5 -1.14 -31.87 -11.19
N ARG A 6 -2.46 -31.97 -11.11
CA ARG A 6 -3.31 -31.02 -10.39
C ARG A 6 -3.02 -31.16 -8.90
N VAL A 7 -2.31 -30.18 -8.34
CA VAL A 7 -2.00 -30.11 -6.90
C VAL A 7 -3.30 -29.92 -6.12
N LYS A 8 -3.54 -30.77 -5.13
CA LYS A 8 -4.74 -30.73 -4.28
C LYS A 8 -4.72 -29.49 -3.37
N ALA A 9 -5.88 -29.06 -2.89
CA ALA A 9 -5.97 -27.91 -1.97
C ALA A 9 -5.13 -28.11 -0.69
N SER A 10 -5.11 -29.33 -0.15
CA SER A 10 -4.30 -29.71 1.02
C SER A 10 -2.79 -29.62 0.76
N GLU A 11 -2.34 -30.05 -0.41
CA GLU A 11 -0.93 -29.95 -0.81
C GLU A 11 -0.51 -28.48 -0.99
N LYS A 12 -1.37 -27.64 -1.61
CA LYS A 12 -1.14 -26.19 -1.69
C LYS A 12 -1.02 -25.56 -0.30
N GLN A 13 -1.88 -25.95 0.64
CA GLN A 13 -1.82 -25.46 2.01
C GLN A 13 -0.49 -25.85 2.69
N ALA A 14 -0.02 -27.09 2.49
CA ALA A 14 1.26 -27.55 3.03
C ALA A 14 2.44 -26.74 2.46
N ILE A 15 2.44 -26.51 1.14
CA ILE A 15 3.46 -25.69 0.46
C ILE A 15 3.45 -24.26 1.01
N CYS A 16 2.28 -23.63 1.15
CA CYS A 16 2.18 -22.28 1.73
C CYS A 16 2.75 -22.21 3.16
N ARG A 17 2.45 -23.21 4.01
CA ARG A 17 3.01 -23.28 5.37
C ARG A 17 4.54 -23.39 5.35
N GLN A 18 5.09 -24.21 4.45
CA GLN A 18 6.54 -24.34 4.30
C GLN A 18 7.19 -23.04 3.85
N ILE A 19 6.64 -22.39 2.83
CA ILE A 19 7.14 -21.09 2.33
C ILE A 19 7.12 -20.06 3.45
N VAL A 20 5.99 -19.88 4.14
CA VAL A 20 5.87 -18.91 5.24
C VAL A 20 6.88 -19.21 6.35
N SER A 21 7.07 -20.48 6.72
CA SER A 21 8.05 -20.87 7.75
C SER A 21 9.49 -20.53 7.32
N THR A 22 9.87 -20.86 6.09
CA THR A 22 11.21 -20.59 5.57
C THR A 22 11.47 -19.09 5.46
N LEU A 23 10.51 -18.31 4.97
CA LEU A 23 10.63 -16.85 4.86
C LEU A 23 10.77 -16.21 6.23
N LYS A 24 9.93 -16.60 7.22
CA LYS A 24 10.03 -16.09 8.59
C LYS A 24 11.40 -16.36 9.23
N LYS A 25 11.98 -17.54 8.99
CA LYS A 25 13.32 -17.89 9.48
C LYS A 25 14.43 -17.07 8.81
N ARG A 26 14.30 -16.80 7.50
CA ARG A 26 15.31 -16.10 6.70
C ARG A 26 15.33 -14.60 6.97
N TYR A 27 14.15 -13.96 6.97
CA TYR A 27 14.01 -12.51 7.02
C TYR A 27 13.77 -11.97 8.43
N GLN A 28 14.12 -12.75 9.46
CA GLN A 28 14.02 -12.45 10.90
C GLN A 28 13.55 -11.02 11.21
N GLY A 29 12.27 -10.88 11.55
CA GLY A 29 11.66 -9.58 11.77
C GLY A 29 10.15 -9.67 11.74
N THR A 30 9.50 -9.01 12.69
CA THR A 30 8.07 -8.74 12.58
C THR A 30 7.94 -7.51 11.69
N PRO A 31 7.13 -7.55 10.61
CA PRO A 31 6.81 -6.33 9.88
C PRO A 31 6.37 -5.25 10.87
N PRO A 32 6.73 -3.98 10.65
CA PRO A 32 6.30 -2.90 11.52
C PRO A 32 4.80 -2.99 11.75
N LYS A 33 4.37 -2.91 13.01
CA LYS A 33 2.94 -2.93 13.33
C LYS A 33 2.34 -1.65 12.74
N ASN A 34 1.47 -1.80 11.74
CA ASN A 34 0.79 -0.66 11.15
C ASN A 34 -0.47 -0.37 11.95
N GLU A 35 -0.47 0.73 12.69
CA GLU A 35 -1.62 1.20 13.48
C GLU A 35 -2.37 2.35 12.79
N ARG A 36 -1.99 2.69 11.56
CA ARG A 36 -2.61 3.76 10.78
C ARG A 36 -4.11 3.47 10.54
N PRO A 37 -4.94 4.50 10.43
CA PRO A 37 -6.28 4.40 9.87
C PRO A 37 -6.31 3.67 8.53
N VAL A 38 -7.47 3.14 8.15
CA VAL A 38 -7.61 2.32 6.94
C VAL A 38 -7.21 3.09 5.69
N LEU A 39 -7.67 4.33 5.53
CA LEU A 39 -7.32 5.16 4.37
C LEU A 39 -5.81 5.44 4.32
N GLU A 40 -5.24 5.82 5.45
CA GLU A 40 -3.80 6.06 5.61
C GLU A 40 -2.97 4.80 5.30
N THR A 41 -3.46 3.62 5.67
CA THR A 41 -2.84 2.34 5.31
C THR A 41 -2.83 2.12 3.80
N MET A 42 -3.91 2.50 3.10
CA MET A 42 -3.98 2.39 1.64
C MET A 42 -3.04 3.39 0.95
N LEU A 43 -2.93 4.62 1.45
CA LEU A 43 -1.98 5.62 0.96
C LEU A 43 -0.53 5.14 1.16
N TYR A 44 -0.21 4.61 2.33
CA TYR A 44 1.09 4.03 2.62
C TYR A 44 1.43 2.83 1.73
N ALA A 45 0.43 2.00 1.40
CA ALA A 45 0.63 0.88 0.49
C ALA A 45 1.04 1.31 -0.93
N ILE A 46 0.61 2.49 -1.39
CA ILE A 46 1.07 3.06 -2.67
C ILE A 46 2.56 3.44 -2.58
N CYS A 47 3.00 4.01 -1.45
CA CYS A 47 4.40 4.33 -1.21
C CYS A 47 5.28 3.07 -1.29
N LEU A 48 4.81 1.94 -0.73
CA LEU A 48 5.55 0.67 -0.69
C LEU A 48 5.76 -0.03 -2.04
N GLU A 49 5.07 0.37 -3.12
CA GLU A 49 5.23 -0.30 -4.42
C GLU A 49 6.67 -0.18 -4.95
N ASP A 50 7.36 -1.31 -5.05
CA ASP A 50 8.75 -1.42 -5.50
C ASP A 50 9.72 -0.51 -4.70
N ALA A 51 9.43 -0.26 -3.42
CA ALA A 51 10.23 0.63 -2.56
C ALA A 51 10.63 -0.04 -1.24
N SER A 52 11.70 0.46 -0.62
CA SER A 52 12.04 0.08 0.76
C SER A 52 11.05 0.70 1.76
N PHE A 53 11.00 0.15 2.98
CA PHE A 53 10.21 0.75 4.06
C PHE A 53 10.64 2.18 4.38
N GLU A 54 11.94 2.46 4.32
CA GLU A 54 12.50 3.80 4.57
C GLU A 54 12.04 4.81 3.51
N GLN A 55 12.09 4.43 2.23
CA GLN A 55 11.60 5.26 1.13
C GLN A 55 10.08 5.49 1.26
N ALA A 56 9.34 4.44 1.62
CA ALA A 56 7.89 4.53 1.75
C ALA A 56 7.47 5.44 2.92
N GLU A 57 8.18 5.39 4.04
CA GLU A 57 7.93 6.27 5.19
C GLU A 57 8.23 7.73 4.84
N ALA A 58 9.38 8.00 4.22
CA ALA A 58 9.74 9.36 3.81
C ALA A 58 8.78 9.95 2.75
N ALA A 59 8.24 9.13 1.85
CA ALA A 59 7.19 9.56 0.92
C ALA A 59 5.84 9.77 1.62
N TYR A 60 5.52 8.94 2.62
CA TYR A 60 4.29 9.07 3.38
C TYR A 60 4.27 10.35 4.23
N GLU A 61 5.39 10.70 4.87
CA GLU A 61 5.54 11.96 5.60
C GLU A 61 5.32 13.17 4.70
N ARG A 62 5.80 13.11 3.45
CA ARG A 62 5.62 14.16 2.44
C ARG A 62 4.16 14.48 2.11
N TYR A 63 3.23 13.52 2.24
CA TYR A 63 1.81 13.82 2.08
C TYR A 63 1.31 14.90 3.03
N PHE A 64 1.84 14.98 4.24
CA PHE A 64 1.37 15.89 5.29
C PHE A 64 2.31 17.09 5.50
N SER A 65 3.55 17.03 5.01
CA SER A 65 4.45 18.18 5.02
C SER A 65 4.25 19.09 3.80
N ASP A 66 3.96 18.50 2.64
CA ASP A 66 3.95 19.22 1.36
C ASP A 66 2.54 19.71 0.99
N PHE A 67 1.50 19.15 1.61
CA PHE A 67 0.10 19.49 1.40
C PHE A 67 -0.61 19.70 2.74
N PHE A 68 -1.55 20.64 2.79
CA PHE A 68 -2.28 21.02 4.00
C PHE A 68 -3.24 19.92 4.45
N ASP A 69 -3.95 19.28 3.52
CA ASP A 69 -4.89 18.20 3.82
C ASP A 69 -5.07 17.21 2.65
N LEU A 70 -5.83 16.15 2.91
CA LEU A 70 -6.14 15.13 1.90
C LEU A 70 -7.04 15.66 0.76
N ASN A 71 -7.75 16.78 0.97
CA ASN A 71 -8.54 17.40 -0.08
C ASN A 71 -7.64 18.12 -1.08
N GLU A 72 -6.58 18.79 -0.62
CA GLU A 72 -5.57 19.40 -1.48
C GLU A 72 -4.88 18.33 -2.34
N LEU A 73 -4.37 17.25 -1.72
CA LEU A 73 -3.80 16.10 -2.45
C LEU A 73 -4.73 15.54 -3.54
N ARG A 74 -6.04 15.50 -3.27
CA ARG A 74 -7.05 14.98 -4.20
C ARG A 74 -7.25 15.89 -5.41
N VAL A 75 -7.20 17.21 -5.23
CA VAL A 75 -7.43 18.18 -6.31
C VAL A 75 -6.16 18.57 -7.06
N SER A 76 -4.99 18.23 -6.53
CA SER A 76 -3.70 18.42 -7.19
C SER A 76 -3.58 17.67 -8.53
N SER A 77 -2.79 18.23 -9.43
CA SER A 77 -2.36 17.56 -10.66
C SER A 77 -1.38 16.42 -10.36
N ILE A 78 -1.21 15.50 -11.31
CA ILE A 78 -0.24 14.41 -11.16
C ILE A 78 1.18 14.95 -11.01
N SER A 79 1.54 15.97 -11.80
CA SER A 79 2.86 16.60 -11.76
C SER A 79 3.16 17.32 -10.44
N GLU A 80 2.14 17.83 -9.74
CA GLU A 80 2.30 18.39 -8.39
C GLU A 80 2.49 17.31 -7.33
N LEU A 81 1.96 16.11 -7.54
CA LEU A 81 2.07 14.98 -6.62
C LEU A 81 3.34 14.15 -6.81
N GLU A 82 3.92 14.12 -8.02
CA GLU A 82 5.15 13.38 -8.34
C GLU A 82 6.32 13.65 -7.39
N PRO A 83 6.60 14.90 -6.95
CA PRO A 83 7.69 15.21 -6.01
C PRO A 83 7.60 14.47 -4.66
N ILE A 84 6.42 14.02 -4.23
CA ILE A 84 6.25 13.17 -3.04
C ILE A 84 7.02 11.85 -3.16
N PHE A 85 7.26 11.39 -4.40
CA PHE A 85 7.91 10.13 -4.70
C PHE A 85 9.30 10.31 -5.31
N ASP A 86 9.92 11.48 -5.12
CA ASP A 86 11.27 11.71 -5.63
C ASP A 86 12.25 10.63 -5.13
N GLY A 87 13.11 10.16 -6.03
CA GLY A 87 14.02 9.03 -5.80
C GLY A 87 13.36 7.64 -5.75
N MET A 88 12.07 7.51 -6.04
CA MET A 88 11.35 6.22 -6.07
C MET A 88 10.97 5.79 -7.50
N PRO A 89 10.72 4.49 -7.74
CA PRO A 89 10.29 4.03 -9.05
C PRO A 89 8.88 4.53 -9.42
N ARG A 90 8.72 4.98 -10.67
CA ARG A 90 7.43 5.34 -11.29
C ARG A 90 6.62 6.36 -10.46
N PRO A 91 7.18 7.54 -10.14
CA PRO A 91 6.51 8.56 -9.33
C PRO A 91 5.17 8.99 -9.92
N GLU A 92 5.05 9.07 -11.25
CA GLU A 92 3.84 9.44 -11.98
C GLU A 92 2.69 8.44 -11.77
N TRP A 93 3.05 7.15 -11.69
CA TRP A 93 2.09 6.08 -11.42
C TRP A 93 1.59 6.12 -9.98
N LYS A 94 2.50 6.33 -9.02
CA LYS A 94 2.15 6.46 -7.60
C LYS A 94 1.24 7.67 -7.36
N ALA A 95 1.58 8.81 -7.94
CA ALA A 95 0.78 10.03 -7.91
C ALA A 95 -0.64 9.81 -8.48
N LEU A 96 -0.75 9.15 -9.63
CA LEU A 96 -2.04 8.79 -10.22
C LEU A 96 -2.88 7.93 -9.27
N ARG A 97 -2.27 6.93 -8.64
CA ARG A 97 -2.98 6.04 -7.70
C ARG A 97 -3.45 6.76 -6.45
N VAL A 98 -2.63 7.64 -5.87
CA VAL A 98 -3.03 8.46 -4.71
C VAL A 98 -4.26 9.28 -5.04
N ARG A 99 -4.21 10.04 -6.13
CA ARG A 99 -5.32 10.90 -6.54
C ARG A 99 -6.58 10.11 -6.88
N THR A 100 -6.43 8.97 -7.56
CA THR A 100 -7.57 8.10 -7.91
C THR A 100 -8.21 7.52 -6.65
N LEU A 101 -7.40 7.03 -5.70
CA LEU A 101 -7.90 6.52 -4.42
C LEU A 101 -8.66 7.59 -3.65
N LEU A 102 -8.09 8.78 -3.50
CA LEU A 102 -8.72 9.87 -2.75
C LEU A 102 -10.01 10.36 -3.39
N ASN A 103 -10.09 10.43 -4.73
CA ASN A 103 -11.33 10.77 -5.42
C ASN A 103 -12.41 9.69 -5.21
N GLU A 104 -12.09 8.41 -5.41
CA GLU A 104 -13.05 7.32 -5.22
C GLU A 104 -13.62 7.28 -3.80
N ILE A 105 -12.77 7.48 -2.78
CA ILE A 105 -13.22 7.50 -1.38
C ILE A 105 -14.11 8.72 -1.12
N PHE A 106 -13.68 9.90 -1.57
CA PHE A 106 -14.45 11.12 -1.37
C PHE A 106 -15.79 11.10 -2.11
N GLU A 107 -15.86 10.61 -3.35
CA GLU A 107 -17.10 10.49 -4.11
C GLU A 107 -18.10 9.53 -3.47
N ARG A 108 -17.63 8.46 -2.83
CA ARG A 108 -18.49 7.45 -2.19
C ARG A 108 -18.95 7.85 -0.79
N HIS A 109 -18.09 8.51 -0.03
CA HIS A 109 -18.29 8.72 1.40
C HIS A 109 -18.42 10.19 1.82
N TYR A 110 -18.11 11.14 0.92
CA TYR A 110 -17.99 12.57 1.21
C TYR A 110 -17.08 12.88 2.42
N ALA A 111 -16.14 11.98 2.69
CA ALA A 111 -15.22 12.02 3.81
C ALA A 111 -13.96 11.22 3.45
N PHE A 112 -12.83 11.54 4.11
CA PHE A 112 -11.56 10.84 3.93
C PHE A 112 -11.35 9.79 5.02
N GLU A 113 -12.27 8.83 5.11
CA GLU A 113 -12.18 7.74 6.08
C GLU A 113 -12.76 6.44 5.53
N CYS A 114 -12.24 5.32 6.03
CA CYS A 114 -12.65 3.97 5.63
C CYS A 114 -12.71 3.01 6.82
N GLU A 115 -12.86 3.53 8.05
CA GLU A 115 -12.80 2.71 9.26
C GLU A 115 -13.89 1.62 9.31
N LEU A 116 -14.99 1.79 8.57
CA LEU A 116 -16.00 0.74 8.40
C LEU A 116 -15.46 -0.57 7.79
N LEU A 117 -14.37 -0.49 7.01
CA LEU A 117 -13.69 -1.65 6.42
C LEU A 117 -12.69 -2.31 7.38
N ARG A 118 -12.41 -1.68 8.53
CA ARG A 118 -11.48 -2.22 9.49
C ARG A 118 -12.00 -3.56 9.97
N ARG A 119 -11.15 -4.59 9.90
CA ARG A 119 -11.49 -5.92 10.39
C ARG A 119 -11.89 -5.79 11.86
N LYS A 120 -13.18 -5.99 12.15
CA LYS A 120 -13.69 -6.14 13.52
C LYS A 120 -13.03 -7.39 14.08
N THR A 121 -12.04 -7.17 14.94
CA THR A 121 -11.47 -8.22 15.79
C THR A 121 -12.48 -8.67 16.83
#